data_AF-A0AB34K598-F1
#
_entry.id   AF-A0AB34K598-F1
#
_cell.length_a   1.000
_cell.length_b   1.000
_cell.length_c   1.000
_cell.angle_alpha   90.00
_cell.angle_beta   90.00
_cell.angle_gamma   90.00
#
_symmetry.space_group_name_H-M   'P 1'
#
loop_
_entity.id
_entity.type
_entity.pdbx_description
1 polymer ?
#
loop_
_entity_poly.entity_id
_entity_poly.type
_entity_poly.pdbx_seq_one_letter_code
_entity_poly.pdbx_strand_id
1 'polypeptide(L)'
;MARSEEREPITEEAGTKRTSIARDGAAPCMALTALLLGVAVVGSVALALAIAAFDPEVRPNATALPPPPPLAAAAEAHRSLRPRAAAEAWAFRGEAAGGEVWRVRSDRTWAEAVEALANGSLGALLGEQLRRSPHAAFYWETPPLTLAAAAATPFQFVTVRAPDLLARAPTLAPFAAALAGCTAGARAFANLRGDALLVAPCPPADGREPASHAHLAAFVRSAPVEAQLPLWREVGRALQRELRARGDAPTWVSTEGTGVSWLHVRLDSSPKYFHHLPYRRPVSRRLGIS
;
A
#
# COMPACT_ATOMS: atom_id res chain seq x y z
N MET A 1 -69.36 -11.85 -46.88
CA MET A 1 -68.56 -10.76 -46.29
C MET A 1 -67.37 -11.37 -45.56
N ALA A 2 -66.24 -10.67 -45.58
CA ALA A 2 -64.91 -11.04 -45.05
C ALA A 2 -63.98 -11.80 -46.03
N ARG A 3 -62.86 -11.13 -46.33
CA ARG A 3 -61.72 -11.49 -47.17
C ARG A 3 -60.89 -12.59 -46.51
N SER A 4 -60.32 -13.50 -47.30
CA SER A 4 -59.09 -14.21 -46.95
C SER A 4 -58.03 -13.97 -48.03
N GLU A 5 -56.85 -13.57 -47.58
CA GLU A 5 -55.60 -13.60 -48.32
C GLU A 5 -55.19 -15.05 -48.60
N GLU A 6 -54.64 -15.34 -49.78
CA GLU A 6 -53.50 -16.26 -49.90
C GLU A 6 -52.86 -16.22 -51.31
N ARG A 7 -51.53 -16.13 -51.28
CA ARG A 7 -50.53 -16.77 -52.15
C ARG A 7 -50.40 -16.38 -53.63
N GLU A 8 -49.21 -15.88 -53.94
CA GLU A 8 -48.42 -16.35 -55.09
C GLU A 8 -46.95 -16.54 -54.66
N PRO A 9 -46.34 -17.71 -54.97
CA PRO A 9 -44.89 -17.85 -55.08
C PRO A 9 -44.48 -18.22 -56.52
N ILE A 10 -43.17 -18.45 -56.73
CA ILE A 10 -42.52 -19.10 -57.90
C ILE A 10 -42.11 -18.05 -58.98
N THR A 11 -40.91 -17.96 -59.55
CA THR A 11 -39.72 -18.81 -59.69
C THR A 11 -38.47 -18.00 -60.03
N GLU A 12 -37.34 -18.62 -59.73
CA GLU A 12 -35.97 -18.49 -60.26
C GLU A 12 -35.86 -18.35 -61.79
N GLU A 13 -35.00 -17.46 -62.30
CA GLU A 13 -34.25 -17.72 -63.54
C GLU A 13 -32.91 -16.97 -63.56
N ALA A 14 -31.86 -17.73 -63.87
CA ALA A 14 -30.48 -17.30 -63.97
C ALA A 14 -30.15 -16.83 -65.40
N GLY A 15 -29.28 -15.82 -65.55
CA GLY A 15 -28.76 -15.48 -66.88
C GLY A 15 -27.92 -14.21 -67.03
N THR A 16 -26.61 -14.35 -66.84
CA THR A 16 -25.52 -13.68 -67.59
C THR A 16 -25.30 -12.17 -67.43
N LYS A 17 -24.16 -11.80 -66.82
CA LYS A 17 -23.24 -10.78 -67.39
C LYS A 17 -21.79 -11.06 -67.01
N ARG A 18 -20.94 -11.21 -68.04
CA ARG A 18 -19.49 -11.36 -67.96
C ARG A 18 -18.80 -10.01 -67.67
N THR A 19 -17.89 -10.06 -66.71
CA THR A 19 -16.57 -9.40 -66.58
C THR A 19 -16.41 -7.89 -66.82
N SER A 20 -15.96 -7.20 -65.77
CA SER A 20 -14.83 -6.26 -65.87
C SER A 20 -14.00 -6.34 -64.58
N ILE A 21 -12.72 -6.69 -64.74
CA ILE A 21 -11.70 -6.72 -63.69
C ILE A 21 -11.18 -5.30 -63.52
N ALA A 22 -11.27 -4.74 -62.32
CA ALA A 22 -10.48 -3.58 -61.92
C ALA A 22 -10.04 -3.73 -60.45
N ARG A 23 -8.75 -3.42 -60.24
CA ARG A 23 -7.94 -3.63 -59.05
C ARG A 23 -8.41 -2.77 -57.88
N ASP A 24 -8.62 -3.38 -56.72
CA ASP A 24 -8.61 -2.70 -55.42
C ASP A 24 -7.92 -3.58 -54.37
N GLY A 25 -6.68 -3.23 -54.01
CA GLY A 25 -5.87 -4.01 -53.08
C GLY A 25 -4.71 -3.27 -52.42
N ALA A 26 -4.68 -1.93 -52.46
CA ALA A 26 -3.56 -1.14 -51.91
C ALA A 26 -3.94 -0.02 -50.95
N ALA A 27 -5.23 0.28 -50.76
CA ALA A 27 -5.66 1.39 -49.90
C ALA A 27 -5.57 1.16 -48.37
N PRO A 28 -5.84 -0.05 -47.80
CA PRO A 28 -5.86 -0.18 -46.34
C PRO A 28 -4.46 -0.30 -45.70
N CYS A 29 -3.42 -0.65 -46.47
CA CYS A 29 -2.06 -0.74 -45.96
C CYS A 29 -1.41 0.64 -45.79
N MET A 30 -1.58 1.55 -46.77
CA MET A 30 -0.93 2.87 -46.71
C MET A 30 -1.50 3.77 -45.61
N ALA A 31 -2.80 3.69 -45.33
CA ALA A 31 -3.43 4.45 -44.24
C ALA A 31 -2.91 4.01 -42.86
N LEU A 32 -2.70 2.70 -42.66
CA LEU A 32 -2.17 2.15 -41.41
C LEU A 32 -0.68 2.51 -41.23
N THR A 33 0.12 2.47 -42.31
CA THR A 33 1.53 2.89 -42.28
C THR A 33 1.65 4.39 -42.00
N ALA A 34 0.81 5.24 -42.59
CA ALA A 34 0.78 6.67 -42.32
C ALA A 34 0.38 6.97 -40.86
N LEU A 35 -0.59 6.23 -40.30
CA LEU A 35 -1.01 6.38 -38.90
C LEU A 35 0.12 5.97 -37.92
N LEU A 36 0.80 4.85 -38.19
CA LEU A 36 1.92 4.38 -37.35
C LEU A 36 3.12 5.33 -37.41
N LEU A 37 3.45 5.87 -38.60
CA LEU A 37 4.46 6.90 -38.76
C LEU A 37 4.07 8.20 -38.03
N GLY A 38 2.79 8.60 -38.10
CA GLY A 38 2.28 9.76 -37.37
C GLY A 38 2.43 9.62 -35.84
N VAL A 39 2.05 8.47 -35.28
CA VAL A 39 2.21 8.19 -33.84
C VAL A 39 3.69 8.16 -33.43
N ALA A 40 4.56 7.56 -34.25
CA ALA A 40 6.00 7.53 -33.99
C ALA A 40 6.62 8.94 -34.00
N VAL A 41 6.22 9.80 -34.95
CA VAL A 41 6.70 11.18 -35.03
C VAL A 41 6.19 12.01 -33.84
N VAL A 42 4.90 11.90 -33.48
CA VAL A 42 4.34 12.59 -32.31
C VAL A 42 5.02 12.13 -31.01
N GLY A 43 5.26 10.82 -30.86
CA GLY A 43 5.99 10.27 -29.71
C GLY A 43 7.44 10.76 -29.65
N SER A 44 8.11 10.88 -30.79
CA SER A 44 9.49 11.37 -30.88
C SER A 44 9.59 12.87 -30.56
N VAL A 45 8.62 13.68 -31.00
CA VAL A 45 8.55 15.10 -30.67
C VAL A 45 8.21 15.29 -29.18
N ALA A 46 7.29 14.51 -28.61
CA ALA A 46 6.99 14.55 -27.19
C ALA A 46 8.20 14.15 -26.32
N LEU A 47 8.96 13.15 -26.73
CA LEU A 47 10.20 12.75 -26.06
C LEU A 47 11.30 13.82 -26.21
N ALA A 48 11.46 14.41 -27.40
CA ALA A 48 12.41 15.49 -27.62
C ALA A 48 12.06 16.75 -26.82
N LEU A 49 10.77 17.10 -26.70
CA LEU A 49 10.31 18.18 -25.83
C LEU A 49 10.49 17.87 -24.35
N ALA A 50 10.30 16.62 -23.92
CA ALA A 50 10.57 16.19 -22.56
C ALA A 50 12.07 16.22 -22.21
N ILE A 51 12.94 15.86 -23.16
CA ILE A 51 14.40 15.95 -23.01
C ILE A 51 14.87 17.40 -23.06
N ALA A 52 14.30 18.23 -23.92
CA ALA A 52 14.64 19.66 -24.02
C ALA A 52 14.11 20.48 -22.82
N ALA A 53 13.04 20.03 -22.16
CA ALA A 53 12.54 20.59 -20.91
C ALA A 53 13.27 20.04 -19.66
N PHE A 54 14.12 19.02 -19.83
CA PHE A 54 14.93 18.47 -18.75
C PHE A 54 16.17 19.34 -18.57
N ASP A 55 16.10 20.29 -17.63
CA ASP A 55 17.25 21.05 -17.17
C ASP A 55 18.08 20.17 -16.20
N PRO A 56 19.27 19.68 -16.59
CA PRO A 56 20.07 18.80 -15.74
C PRO A 56 20.65 19.51 -14.50
N GLU A 57 20.55 20.84 -14.41
CA GLU A 57 21.03 21.62 -13.27
C GLU A 57 19.94 21.82 -12.19
N VAL A 58 18.67 21.51 -12.47
CA VAL A 58 17.60 21.54 -11.47
C VAL A 58 17.63 20.26 -10.65
N ARG A 59 18.55 20.20 -9.70
CA ARG A 59 18.44 19.22 -8.61
C ARG A 59 17.13 19.50 -7.86
N PRO A 60 16.18 18.56 -7.75
CA PRO A 60 15.11 18.72 -6.78
C PRO A 60 15.81 18.93 -5.44
N ASN A 61 15.49 20.04 -4.79
CA ASN A 61 16.06 20.43 -3.51
C ASN A 61 15.72 19.31 -2.54
N ALA A 62 16.61 18.33 -2.40
CA ALA A 62 16.56 17.31 -1.38
C ALA A 62 16.90 18.03 -0.09
N THR A 63 15.91 18.77 0.44
CA THR A 63 15.95 19.26 1.80
C THR A 63 16.21 18.03 2.64
N ALA A 64 17.45 17.93 3.14
CA ALA A 64 17.80 16.95 4.15
C ALA A 64 16.69 16.96 5.19
N LEU A 65 16.11 15.79 5.47
CA LEU A 65 15.13 15.65 6.54
C LEU A 65 15.68 16.41 7.75
N PRO A 66 14.93 17.36 8.34
CA PRO A 66 15.42 18.09 9.48
C PRO A 66 15.89 17.07 10.53
N PRO A 67 17.01 17.33 11.22
CA PRO A 67 17.45 16.44 12.28
C PRO A 67 16.27 16.23 13.23
N PRO A 68 16.03 14.99 13.70
CA PRO A 68 14.86 14.70 14.52
C PRO A 68 14.82 15.70 15.68
N PRO A 69 13.63 16.24 16.01
CA PRO A 69 13.53 17.12 17.16
C PRO A 69 14.14 16.41 18.37
N PRO A 70 14.87 17.12 19.25
CA PRO A 70 15.43 16.52 20.45
C PRO A 70 14.31 15.77 21.17
N LEU A 71 14.62 14.53 21.59
CA LEU A 71 13.67 13.54 22.10
C LEU A 71 12.66 14.14 23.11
N ALA A 72 13.08 15.16 23.85
CA ALA A 72 12.29 15.90 24.83
C ALA A 72 11.13 16.72 24.24
N ALA A 73 11.33 17.50 23.17
CA ALA A 73 10.32 18.43 22.66
C ALA A 73 9.14 17.70 21.99
N ALA A 74 9.43 16.62 21.25
CA ALA A 74 8.40 15.74 20.71
C ALA A 74 7.69 14.97 21.84
N ALA A 75 8.42 14.50 22.86
CA ALA A 75 7.82 13.80 23.99
C ALA A 75 6.83 14.68 24.80
N GLU A 76 7.01 15.99 24.80
CA GLU A 76 6.15 16.95 25.51
C GLU A 76 4.80 17.15 24.80
N ALA A 77 4.80 17.40 23.49
CA ALA A 77 3.58 17.50 22.69
C ALA A 77 2.75 16.20 22.67
N HIS A 78 3.41 15.05 22.76
CA HIS A 78 2.74 13.75 22.87
C HIS A 78 2.21 13.44 24.28
N ARG A 79 2.78 14.05 25.34
CA ARG A 79 2.37 13.80 26.73
C ARG A 79 1.02 14.45 27.04
N SER A 80 0.75 15.63 26.47
CA SER A 80 -0.51 16.37 26.68
C SER A 80 -1.73 15.71 26.02
N LEU A 81 -1.52 14.84 25.02
CA LEU A 81 -2.58 14.09 24.33
C LEU A 81 -2.86 12.70 24.94
N ARG A 82 -2.15 12.31 26.00
CA ARG A 82 -2.34 11.00 26.66
C ARG A 82 -3.37 11.10 27.80
N PRO A 83 -4.46 10.34 27.77
CA PRO A 83 -5.09 9.90 29.01
C PRO A 83 -4.05 9.06 29.77
N ARG A 84 -3.63 9.50 30.95
CA ARG A 84 -2.58 8.85 31.77
C ARG A 84 -2.82 7.35 32.00
N ALA A 85 -4.09 6.93 32.06
CA ALA A 85 -4.51 5.53 32.18
C ALA A 85 -4.21 4.64 30.95
N ALA A 86 -4.16 5.20 29.73
CA ALA A 86 -3.92 4.42 28.51
C ALA A 86 -2.43 4.09 28.31
N ALA A 87 -1.53 4.97 28.77
CA ALA A 87 -0.09 4.78 28.66
C ALA A 87 0.46 3.72 29.64
N GLU A 88 -0.20 3.54 30.79
CA GLU A 88 0.12 2.48 31.76
C GLU A 88 -0.35 1.09 31.28
N ALA A 89 -1.32 1.03 30.35
CA ALA A 89 -1.90 -0.23 29.87
C ALA A 89 -1.06 -0.97 28.80
N TRP A 90 -0.18 -0.28 28.07
CA TRP A 90 0.63 -0.83 26.99
C TRP A 90 2.12 -0.73 27.30
N ALA A 91 2.57 -1.51 28.28
CA ALA A 91 3.98 -1.57 28.71
C ALA A 91 4.88 -2.24 27.65
N PHE A 92 5.31 -1.47 26.64
CA PHE A 92 6.23 -1.95 25.61
C PHE A 92 7.64 -2.17 26.15
N ARG A 93 8.24 -3.31 25.80
CA ARG A 93 9.64 -3.64 26.06
C ARG A 93 10.34 -3.88 24.73
N GLY A 94 11.29 -3.02 24.41
CA GLY A 94 12.13 -3.10 23.21
C GLY A 94 13.51 -3.65 23.56
N GLU A 95 13.99 -4.62 22.79
CA GLU A 95 15.32 -5.21 22.96
C GLU A 95 15.98 -5.41 21.59
N ALA A 96 17.30 -5.21 21.52
CA ALA A 96 18.07 -5.55 20.33
C ALA A 96 18.07 -7.08 20.18
N ALA A 97 17.63 -7.57 19.02
CA ALA A 97 17.52 -8.97 18.69
C ALA A 97 18.51 -9.33 17.56
N GLY A 98 19.76 -8.84 17.69
CA GLY A 98 20.78 -8.85 16.65
C GLY A 98 21.02 -7.45 16.07
N GLY A 99 22.14 -7.25 15.35
CA GLY A 99 22.54 -5.93 14.82
C GLY A 99 21.55 -5.30 13.82
N GLU A 100 20.66 -6.09 13.24
CA GLU A 100 19.72 -5.64 12.21
C GLU A 100 18.25 -5.69 12.62
N VAL A 101 17.94 -6.24 13.81
CA VAL A 101 16.56 -6.46 14.25
C VAL A 101 16.37 -5.90 15.64
N TRP A 102 15.34 -5.07 15.81
CA TRP A 102 14.87 -4.62 17.12
C TRP A 102 13.49 -5.21 17.38
N ARG A 103 13.35 -5.94 18.49
CA ARG A 103 12.11 -6.63 18.87
C ARG A 103 11.38 -5.84 19.94
N VAL A 104 10.06 -5.72 19.79
CA VAL A 104 9.18 -5.10 20.78
C VAL A 104 8.08 -6.06 21.17
N ARG A 105 7.77 -6.11 22.47
CA ARG A 105 6.67 -6.91 23.05
C ARG A 105 5.88 -6.11 24.08
N SER A 106 4.62 -6.46 24.26
CA SER A 106 3.73 -6.00 25.34
C SER A 106 3.15 -7.23 26.07
N ASP A 107 2.63 -7.04 27.28
CA ASP A 107 1.89 -8.08 28.03
C ASP A 107 0.45 -8.27 27.54
N ARG A 108 -0.04 -7.33 26.71
CA ARG A 108 -1.35 -7.40 26.05
C ARG A 108 -1.28 -8.33 24.84
N THR A 109 -2.40 -8.93 24.48
CA THR A 109 -2.51 -9.83 23.33
C THR A 109 -2.63 -9.08 22.01
N TRP A 110 -2.42 -9.80 20.90
CA TRP A 110 -2.70 -9.27 19.56
C TRP A 110 -4.18 -8.95 19.34
N ALA A 111 -5.11 -9.73 19.92
CA ALA A 111 -6.55 -9.45 19.85
C ALA A 111 -6.90 -8.10 20.50
N GLU A 112 -6.38 -7.86 21.72
CA GLU A 112 -6.53 -6.57 22.41
C GLU A 112 -5.89 -5.43 21.63
N ALA A 113 -4.76 -5.68 20.94
CA ALA A 113 -4.09 -4.66 20.14
C ALA A 113 -4.88 -4.29 18.89
N VAL A 114 -5.46 -5.28 18.21
CA VAL A 114 -6.31 -5.06 17.05
C VAL A 114 -7.55 -4.23 17.43
N GLU A 115 -8.17 -4.54 18.57
CA GLU A 115 -9.29 -3.75 19.09
C GLU A 115 -8.87 -2.33 19.47
N ALA A 116 -7.76 -2.19 20.21
CA ALA A 116 -7.23 -0.89 20.64
C ALA A 116 -6.74 -0.03 19.46
N LEU A 117 -6.26 -0.62 18.38
CA LEU A 117 -6.00 0.08 17.11
C LEU A 117 -7.32 0.54 16.51
N ALA A 118 -8.29 -0.37 16.33
CA ALA A 118 -9.55 -0.08 15.65
C ALA A 118 -10.39 1.01 16.35
N ASN A 119 -10.34 1.07 17.69
CA ASN A 119 -10.99 2.12 18.48
C ASN A 119 -10.13 3.39 18.65
N GLY A 120 -8.86 3.35 18.25
CA GLY A 120 -7.95 4.49 18.24
C GLY A 120 -7.17 4.74 19.53
N SER A 121 -7.24 3.85 20.52
CA SER A 121 -6.54 4.01 21.80
C SER A 121 -5.06 3.60 21.76
N LEU A 122 -4.63 2.78 20.78
CA LEU A 122 -3.24 2.29 20.69
C LEU A 122 -2.33 3.11 19.75
N GLY A 123 -2.89 3.81 18.77
CA GLY A 123 -2.13 4.40 17.66
C GLY A 123 -1.01 5.36 18.10
N ALA A 124 -1.28 6.26 19.05
CA ALA A 124 -0.29 7.20 19.56
C ALA A 124 0.86 6.51 20.30
N LEU A 125 0.55 5.46 21.08
CA LEU A 125 1.52 4.71 21.86
C LEU A 125 2.41 3.84 20.95
N LEU A 126 1.81 3.19 19.94
CA LEU A 126 2.53 2.41 18.95
C LEU A 126 3.44 3.30 18.09
N GLY A 127 2.96 4.46 17.63
CA GLY A 127 3.78 5.43 16.88
C GLY A 127 5.01 5.88 17.67
N GLU A 128 4.83 6.25 18.94
CA GLU A 128 5.94 6.62 19.83
C GLU A 128 6.92 5.45 20.04
N GLN A 129 6.43 4.23 20.20
CA GLN A 129 7.29 3.06 20.35
C GLN A 129 8.08 2.78 19.06
N LEU A 130 7.48 2.89 17.88
CA LEU A 130 8.17 2.72 16.60
C LEU A 130 9.21 3.81 16.36
N ARG A 131 8.92 5.05 16.79
CA ARG A 131 9.85 6.19 16.70
C ARG A 131 11.18 5.90 17.42
N ARG A 132 11.15 5.12 18.50
CA ARG A 132 12.30 4.68 19.32
C ARG A 132 13.15 3.58 18.69
N SER A 133 12.75 3.03 17.54
CA SER A 133 13.60 2.06 16.82
C SER A 133 14.98 2.65 16.56
N PRO A 134 16.07 1.88 16.78
CA PRO A 134 17.44 2.36 16.56
C PRO A 134 17.78 2.52 15.08
N HIS A 135 16.95 2.01 14.16
CA HIS A 135 17.24 2.01 12.73
C HIS A 135 16.77 3.31 12.07
N ALA A 136 17.64 3.96 11.28
CA ALA A 136 17.32 5.20 10.57
C ALA A 136 16.16 5.02 9.58
N ALA A 137 16.04 3.87 8.94
CA ALA A 137 14.83 3.40 8.29
C ALA A 137 14.65 1.91 8.56
N PHE A 138 13.40 1.44 8.54
CA PHE A 138 13.08 0.07 8.89
C PHE A 138 11.81 -0.43 8.20
N TYR A 139 11.78 -1.75 8.00
CA TYR A 139 10.55 -2.52 7.84
C TYR A 139 9.94 -2.77 9.21
N TRP A 140 8.62 -2.77 9.31
CA TRP A 140 7.88 -3.22 10.48
C TRP A 140 7.16 -4.51 10.14
N GLU A 141 7.34 -5.55 10.96
CA GLU A 141 6.82 -6.89 10.71
C GLU A 141 6.26 -7.52 11.98
N THR A 142 5.18 -8.28 11.84
CA THR A 142 4.50 -8.97 12.93
C THR A 142 4.55 -10.49 12.75
N PRO A 143 4.37 -11.28 13.82
CA PRO A 143 4.08 -12.70 13.66
C PRO A 143 2.85 -12.93 12.76
N PRO A 144 2.72 -14.11 12.12
CA PRO A 144 1.50 -14.46 11.41
C PRO A 144 0.30 -14.52 12.36
N LEU A 145 -0.80 -13.92 11.95
CA LEU A 145 -2.00 -13.77 12.76
C LEU A 145 -3.16 -14.57 12.19
N THR A 146 -3.75 -15.43 13.02
CA THR A 146 -5.13 -15.94 12.86
C THR A 146 -5.96 -15.39 14.01
N LEU A 147 -7.29 -15.56 13.99
CA LEU A 147 -8.12 -15.20 15.16
C LEU A 147 -7.63 -15.91 16.44
N ALA A 148 -7.36 -17.21 16.34
CA ALA A 148 -6.86 -18.00 17.47
C ALA A 148 -5.47 -17.55 17.94
N ALA A 149 -4.53 -17.31 17.02
CA ALA A 149 -3.20 -16.84 17.37
C ALA A 149 -3.24 -15.43 17.98
N ALA A 150 -4.09 -14.54 17.46
CA ALA A 150 -4.23 -13.19 17.98
C ALA A 150 -4.72 -13.18 19.44
N ALA A 151 -5.65 -14.07 19.79
CA ALA A 151 -6.16 -14.20 21.16
C ALA A 151 -5.15 -14.82 22.14
N ALA A 152 -4.30 -15.74 21.65
CA ALA A 152 -3.41 -16.52 22.50
C ALA A 152 -1.97 -15.98 22.61
N THR A 153 -1.56 -15.07 21.72
CA THR A 153 -0.17 -14.58 21.66
C THR A 153 -0.06 -13.12 22.11
N PRO A 154 1.02 -12.78 22.85
CA PRO A 154 1.34 -11.40 23.17
C PRO A 154 1.52 -10.55 21.91
N PHE A 155 1.10 -9.29 21.99
CA PHE A 155 1.40 -8.28 20.98
C PHE A 155 2.91 -8.09 20.91
N GLN A 156 3.47 -8.44 19.77
CA GLN A 156 4.88 -8.32 19.49
C GLN A 156 5.13 -7.99 18.03
N PHE A 157 6.17 -7.24 17.76
CA PHE A 157 6.61 -6.94 16.40
C PHE A 157 8.13 -6.80 16.36
N VAL A 158 8.69 -6.73 15.16
CA VAL A 158 10.07 -6.32 14.96
C VAL A 158 10.14 -5.11 14.05
N THR A 159 11.19 -4.31 14.22
CA THR A 159 11.68 -3.45 13.15
C THR A 159 12.96 -4.04 12.59
N VAL A 160 13.06 -4.19 11.28
CA VAL A 160 14.25 -4.70 10.58
C VAL A 160 14.93 -3.54 9.87
N ARG A 161 16.24 -3.39 10.04
CA ARG A 161 17.03 -2.31 9.40
C ARG A 161 16.84 -2.33 7.89
N ALA A 162 16.49 -1.18 7.31
CA ALA A 162 16.19 -1.04 5.88
C ALA A 162 16.90 0.19 5.28
N PRO A 163 18.23 0.14 5.06
CA PRO A 163 18.99 1.29 4.58
C PRO A 163 18.50 1.80 3.21
N ASP A 164 18.02 0.90 2.35
CA ASP A 164 17.55 1.22 1.00
C ASP A 164 16.34 2.16 0.96
N LEU A 165 15.60 2.26 2.08
CA LEU A 165 14.47 3.18 2.20
C LEU A 165 14.89 4.64 2.43
N LEU A 166 16.12 4.90 2.92
CA LEU A 166 16.56 6.25 3.29
C LEU A 166 16.60 7.23 2.12
N ALA A 167 16.92 6.73 0.92
CA ALA A 167 17.03 7.56 -0.29
C ALA A 167 15.71 7.66 -1.06
N ARG A 168 14.61 7.08 -0.55
CA ARG A 168 13.33 7.02 -1.27
C ARG A 168 12.55 8.31 -1.10
N ALA A 169 12.27 8.97 -2.22
CA ALA A 169 11.27 10.03 -2.28
C ALA A 169 9.85 9.43 -2.27
N PRO A 170 8.86 10.11 -1.67
CA PRO A 170 7.47 9.67 -1.74
C PRO A 170 7.00 9.58 -3.20
N THR A 171 6.17 8.60 -3.54
CA THR A 171 5.56 8.49 -4.87
C THR A 171 4.13 7.99 -4.78
N LEU A 172 3.16 8.92 -4.86
CA LEU A 172 1.73 8.65 -4.76
C LEU A 172 1.15 7.97 -6.02
N ALA A 173 1.75 8.20 -7.18
CA ALA A 173 1.20 7.80 -8.48
C ALA A 173 0.68 6.33 -8.55
N PRO A 174 1.38 5.31 -8.02
CA PRO A 174 0.89 3.93 -8.00
C PRO A 174 -0.41 3.72 -7.21
N PHE A 175 -0.72 4.61 -6.25
CA PHE A 175 -1.91 4.55 -5.40
C PHE A 175 -2.93 5.67 -5.69
N ALA A 176 -2.69 6.52 -6.69
CA ALA A 176 -3.53 7.68 -6.97
C ALA A 176 -5.02 7.31 -7.18
N ALA A 177 -5.30 6.22 -7.91
CA ALA A 177 -6.67 5.74 -8.11
C ALA A 177 -7.33 5.25 -6.80
N ALA A 178 -6.59 4.48 -6.00
CA ALA A 178 -7.11 3.94 -4.73
C ALA A 178 -7.35 5.05 -3.69
N LEU A 179 -6.51 6.08 -3.68
CA LEU A 179 -6.56 7.21 -2.76
C LEU A 179 -7.32 8.41 -3.31
N ALA A 180 -7.94 8.30 -4.48
CA ALA A 180 -8.73 9.36 -5.09
C ALA A 180 -9.82 9.88 -4.14
N GLY A 181 -9.91 11.20 -3.98
CA GLY A 181 -10.84 11.86 -3.06
C GLY A 181 -10.54 11.62 -1.58
N CYS A 182 -9.45 10.94 -1.23
CA CYS A 182 -9.00 10.86 0.15
C CYS A 182 -8.03 12.01 0.43
N THR A 183 -8.47 12.99 1.21
CA THR A 183 -7.68 14.19 1.54
C THR A 183 -7.31 14.26 3.03
N ALA A 184 -7.82 13.33 3.83
CA ALA A 184 -7.51 13.19 5.24
C ALA A 184 -7.65 11.74 5.69
N GLY A 185 -6.78 11.31 6.59
CA GLY A 185 -6.84 10.01 7.24
C GLY A 185 -6.08 8.91 6.51
N ALA A 186 -6.68 7.73 6.40
CA ALA A 186 -6.10 6.57 5.74
C ALA A 186 -7.19 5.72 5.09
N ARG A 187 -6.81 4.92 4.09
CA ARG A 187 -7.75 4.07 3.34
C ARG A 187 -7.17 2.66 3.15
N ALA A 188 -8.05 1.67 3.29
CA ALA A 188 -7.76 0.29 2.94
C ALA A 188 -8.21 -0.03 1.50
N PHE A 189 -7.39 -0.73 0.73
CA PHE A 189 -7.69 -1.14 -0.66
C PHE A 189 -6.88 -2.37 -1.06
N ALA A 190 -7.41 -3.18 -1.97
CA ALA A 190 -6.69 -4.36 -2.47
C ALA A 190 -5.48 -3.94 -3.33
N ASN A 191 -4.39 -4.71 -3.28
CA ASN A 191 -3.31 -4.55 -4.24
C ASN A 191 -3.73 -5.01 -5.65
N LEU A 192 -2.90 -4.71 -6.67
CA LEU A 192 -3.22 -5.03 -8.08
C LEU A 192 -3.54 -6.51 -8.34
N ARG A 193 -2.94 -7.42 -7.58
CA ARG A 193 -3.15 -8.88 -7.72
C ARG A 193 -4.30 -9.42 -6.87
N GLY A 194 -4.87 -8.60 -5.99
CA GLY A 194 -5.95 -9.00 -5.08
C GLY A 194 -5.53 -9.97 -3.96
N ASP A 195 -4.22 -10.19 -3.76
CA ASP A 195 -3.69 -11.16 -2.78
C ASP A 195 -3.20 -10.50 -1.48
N ALA A 196 -3.35 -9.18 -1.36
CA ALA A 196 -3.08 -8.39 -0.17
C ALA A 196 -4.05 -7.22 -0.02
N LEU A 197 -4.45 -6.95 1.22
CA LEU A 197 -5.11 -5.69 1.60
C LEU A 197 -4.03 -4.69 2.02
N LEU A 198 -4.02 -3.51 1.41
CA LEU A 198 -3.10 -2.43 1.73
C LEU A 198 -3.83 -1.35 2.53
N VAL A 199 -3.16 -0.76 3.51
CA VAL A 199 -3.65 0.41 4.25
C VAL A 199 -2.62 1.52 4.13
N ALA A 200 -2.99 2.63 3.47
CA ALA A 200 -2.09 3.75 3.24
C ALA A 200 -2.67 5.06 3.82
N PRO A 201 -1.83 5.98 4.32
CA PRO A 201 -2.28 7.32 4.66
C PRO A 201 -2.70 8.04 3.38
N CYS A 202 -3.72 8.87 3.51
CA CYS A 202 -4.19 9.70 2.41
C CYS A 202 -3.24 10.87 2.20
N PRO A 203 -3.06 11.33 0.95
CA PRO A 203 -2.24 12.49 0.70
C PRO A 203 -2.80 13.73 1.43
N PRO A 204 -1.94 14.66 1.86
CA PRO A 204 -2.38 15.95 2.36
C PRO A 204 -3.31 16.66 1.37
N ALA A 205 -4.29 17.40 1.90
CA ALA A 205 -5.29 18.11 1.09
C ALA A 205 -4.69 19.16 0.13
N ASP A 206 -3.47 19.61 0.38
CA ASP A 206 -2.74 20.55 -0.49
C ASP A 206 -2.04 19.88 -1.68
N GLY A 207 -2.22 18.56 -1.86
CA GLY A 207 -1.69 17.80 -2.99
C GLY A 207 -0.18 17.53 -2.93
N ARG A 208 0.51 17.94 -1.84
CA ARG A 208 1.94 17.68 -1.69
C ARG A 208 2.21 16.21 -1.39
N GLU A 209 3.38 15.74 -1.82
CA GLU A 209 3.94 14.44 -1.43
C GLU A 209 5.04 14.65 -0.39
N PRO A 210 4.69 14.78 0.91
CA PRO A 210 5.69 15.06 1.94
C PRO A 210 6.62 13.86 2.14
N ALA A 211 7.91 14.12 2.38
CA ALA A 211 8.92 13.08 2.62
C ALA A 211 8.55 12.11 3.76
N SER A 212 7.73 12.57 4.72
CA SER A 212 7.21 11.72 5.80
C SER A 212 6.37 10.54 5.30
N HIS A 213 5.81 10.60 4.09
CA HIS A 213 4.97 9.53 3.53
C HIS A 213 5.79 8.50 2.73
N ALA A 214 7.11 8.63 2.62
CA ALA A 214 7.91 7.67 1.85
C ALA A 214 7.92 6.26 2.46
N HIS A 215 8.03 6.15 3.79
CA HIS A 215 8.06 4.90 4.53
C HIS A 215 7.73 5.09 6.02
N LEU A 216 7.52 3.99 6.76
CA LEU A 216 6.99 4.04 8.12
C LEU A 216 7.89 4.81 9.08
N ALA A 217 9.20 4.59 9.02
CA ALA A 217 10.16 5.29 9.89
C ALA A 217 10.14 6.82 9.71
N ALA A 218 10.02 7.32 8.46
CA ALA A 218 9.89 8.75 8.19
C ALA A 218 8.56 9.29 8.71
N PHE A 219 7.49 8.51 8.56
CA PHE A 219 6.14 8.87 8.98
C PHE A 219 6.03 9.04 10.49
N VAL A 220 6.42 8.03 11.28
CA VAL A 220 6.32 8.09 12.75
C VAL A 220 7.25 9.12 13.39
N ARG A 221 8.29 9.56 12.67
CA ARG A 221 9.26 10.57 13.14
C ARG A 221 8.93 12.00 12.72
N SER A 222 8.25 12.19 11.59
CA SER A 222 8.13 13.50 10.96
C SER A 222 6.69 13.92 10.62
N ALA A 223 5.75 12.98 10.50
CA ALA A 223 4.36 13.32 10.30
C ALA A 223 3.71 13.77 11.62
N PRO A 224 2.81 14.78 11.59
CA PRO A 224 2.01 15.16 12.76
C PRO A 224 1.28 13.95 13.35
N VAL A 225 1.15 13.90 14.67
CA VAL A 225 0.52 12.76 15.39
C VAL A 225 -0.89 12.52 14.89
N GLU A 226 -1.62 13.59 14.65
CA GLU A 226 -2.99 13.63 14.15
C GLU A 226 -3.12 12.96 12.78
N ALA A 227 -2.07 13.00 11.96
CA ALA A 227 -2.00 12.29 10.68
C ALA A 227 -1.68 10.79 10.87
N GLN A 228 -0.98 10.41 11.95
CA GLN A 228 -0.65 9.03 12.26
C GLN A 228 -1.82 8.24 12.84
N LEU A 229 -2.68 8.86 13.66
CA LEU A 229 -3.78 8.15 14.34
C LEU A 229 -4.77 7.48 13.36
N PRO A 230 -5.23 8.13 12.27
CA PRO A 230 -6.13 7.51 11.32
C PRO A 230 -5.53 6.29 10.61
N LEU A 231 -4.22 6.32 10.31
CA LEU A 231 -3.52 5.16 9.73
C LEU A 231 -3.66 3.95 10.65
N TRP A 232 -3.27 4.10 11.91
CA TRP A 232 -3.34 3.01 12.88
C TRP A 232 -4.77 2.54 13.14
N ARG A 233 -5.73 3.47 13.15
CA ARG A 233 -7.15 3.13 13.26
C ARG A 233 -7.62 2.27 12.09
N GLU A 234 -7.27 2.65 10.87
CA GLU A 234 -7.66 1.89 9.69
C GLU A 234 -6.93 0.54 9.61
N VAL A 235 -5.68 0.45 10.07
CA VAL A 235 -4.96 -0.83 10.22
C VAL A 235 -5.70 -1.77 11.17
N GLY A 236 -6.13 -1.27 12.34
CA GLY A 236 -6.92 -2.08 13.28
C GLY A 236 -8.22 -2.59 12.67
N ARG A 237 -8.97 -1.71 11.98
CA ARG A 237 -10.21 -2.08 11.29
C ARG A 237 -9.98 -3.08 10.16
N ALA A 238 -8.94 -2.88 9.36
CA ALA A 238 -8.53 -3.80 8.30
C ALA A 238 -8.16 -5.17 8.86
N LEU A 239 -7.41 -5.23 9.97
CA LEU A 239 -7.07 -6.48 10.64
C LEU A 239 -8.31 -7.21 11.16
N GLN A 240 -9.26 -6.50 11.77
CA GLN A 240 -10.52 -7.12 12.22
C GLN A 240 -11.27 -7.76 11.06
N ARG A 241 -11.37 -7.07 9.91
CA ARG A 241 -12.04 -7.59 8.71
C ARG A 241 -11.30 -8.81 8.16
N GLU A 242 -9.99 -8.70 7.96
CA GLU A 242 -9.16 -9.76 7.38
C GLU A 242 -9.13 -11.02 8.24
N LEU A 243 -8.90 -10.89 9.55
CA LEU A 243 -8.85 -12.06 10.44
C LEU A 243 -10.19 -12.80 10.49
N ARG A 244 -11.32 -12.07 10.44
CA ARG A 244 -12.65 -12.68 10.38
C ARG A 244 -12.90 -13.35 9.03
N ALA A 245 -12.56 -12.69 7.93
CA ALA A 245 -12.78 -13.22 6.58
C ALA A 245 -11.94 -14.46 6.28
N ARG A 246 -10.73 -14.54 6.87
CA ARG A 246 -9.76 -15.60 6.58
C ARG A 246 -9.79 -16.75 7.58
N GLY A 247 -10.41 -16.57 8.74
CA GLY A 247 -10.56 -17.61 9.77
C GLY A 247 -9.21 -18.15 10.26
N ASP A 248 -8.96 -19.43 9.98
CA ASP A 248 -7.72 -20.12 10.35
C ASP A 248 -6.55 -19.88 9.37
N ALA A 249 -6.80 -19.24 8.23
CA ALA A 249 -5.73 -18.88 7.30
C ALA A 249 -4.93 -17.68 7.84
N PRO A 250 -3.59 -17.79 7.99
CA PRO A 250 -2.76 -16.75 8.59
C PRO A 250 -2.66 -15.48 7.73
N THR A 251 -2.77 -14.32 8.39
CA THR A 251 -2.50 -12.99 7.83
C THR A 251 -1.11 -12.53 8.25
N TRP A 252 -0.31 -12.11 7.27
CA TRP A 252 1.01 -11.55 7.49
C TRP A 252 0.96 -10.03 7.40
N VAL A 253 1.33 -9.34 8.48
CA VAL A 253 1.28 -7.88 8.56
C VAL A 253 2.68 -7.30 8.48
N SER A 254 2.90 -6.41 7.52
CA SER A 254 4.21 -5.78 7.33
C SER A 254 4.09 -4.35 6.81
N THR A 255 5.19 -3.61 6.84
CA THR A 255 5.42 -2.47 5.94
C THR A 255 6.57 -2.81 5.04
N GLU A 256 6.38 -2.49 3.76
CA GLU A 256 7.40 -2.57 2.73
C GLU A 256 7.49 -1.19 2.03
N GLY A 257 8.47 -0.97 1.17
CA GLY A 257 8.62 0.34 0.49
C GLY A 257 9.62 0.36 -0.67
N THR A 258 10.26 -0.77 -0.99
CA THR A 258 11.25 -0.87 -2.06
C THR A 258 10.63 -0.89 -3.45
N GLY A 259 9.36 -1.30 -3.59
CA GLY A 259 8.61 -1.27 -4.85
C GLY A 259 7.85 0.04 -5.07
N VAL A 260 7.06 0.47 -4.08
CA VAL A 260 6.28 1.72 -4.08
C VAL A 260 6.62 2.49 -2.82
N SER A 261 7.24 3.67 -2.99
CA SER A 261 7.66 4.55 -1.90
C SER A 261 6.52 5.47 -1.45
N TRP A 262 5.34 4.91 -1.20
CA TRP A 262 4.29 5.57 -0.43
C TRP A 262 3.92 4.64 0.70
N LEU A 263 3.96 5.11 1.95
CA LEU A 263 3.74 4.30 3.12
C LEU A 263 2.46 3.49 2.96
N HIS A 264 2.58 2.18 3.11
CA HIS A 264 1.43 1.30 3.17
C HIS A 264 1.76 0.13 4.11
N VAL A 265 0.80 -0.17 4.99
CA VAL A 265 0.79 -1.41 5.75
C VAL A 265 0.15 -2.47 4.86
N ARG A 266 0.78 -3.63 4.78
CA ARG A 266 0.32 -4.76 3.99
C ARG A 266 -0.24 -5.84 4.91
N LEU A 267 -1.42 -6.35 4.57
CA LEU A 267 -2.03 -7.52 5.16
C LEU A 267 -2.08 -8.58 4.05
N ASP A 268 -1.04 -9.41 3.99
CA ASP A 268 -0.84 -10.37 2.91
C ASP A 268 -1.39 -11.76 3.25
N SER A 269 -1.74 -12.49 2.18
CA SER A 269 -2.06 -13.91 2.24
C SER A 269 -0.85 -14.84 2.37
N SER A 270 0.36 -14.30 2.23
CA SER A 270 1.63 -15.02 2.34
C SER A 270 2.79 -14.07 2.66
N PRO A 271 3.88 -14.54 3.28
CA PRO A 271 4.98 -13.68 3.73
C PRO A 271 6.00 -13.39 2.61
N LYS A 272 5.54 -12.83 1.49
CA LYS A 272 6.38 -12.54 0.31
C LYS A 272 7.41 -11.43 0.57
N TYR A 273 7.07 -10.48 1.44
CA TYR A 273 7.84 -9.26 1.72
C TYR A 273 8.44 -9.22 3.12
N PHE A 274 8.59 -10.39 3.76
CA PHE A 274 9.14 -10.48 5.10
C PHE A 274 10.65 -10.67 5.05
N HIS A 275 11.37 -9.79 5.75
CA HIS A 275 12.81 -9.85 5.97
C HIS A 275 13.14 -10.63 7.25
N HIS A 276 12.26 -10.63 8.27
CA HIS A 276 12.43 -11.44 9.47
C HIS A 276 12.00 -12.89 9.24
N LEU A 277 12.96 -13.74 8.85
CA LEU A 277 12.73 -15.16 8.55
C LEU A 277 11.88 -15.93 9.59
N PRO A 278 12.03 -15.71 10.91
CA PRO A 278 11.18 -16.38 11.91
C PRO A 278 9.67 -16.16 11.74
N TYR A 279 9.23 -15.07 11.13
CA TYR A 279 7.80 -14.77 10.91
C TYR A 279 7.25 -15.34 9.59
N ARG A 280 8.10 -15.90 8.73
CA ARG A 280 7.65 -16.53 7.47
C ARG A 280 6.99 -17.88 7.67
N ARG A 281 7.18 -18.52 8.83
CA ARG A 281 6.56 -19.81 9.15
C ARG A 281 5.21 -19.57 9.82
N PRO A 282 4.11 -20.19 9.36
CA PRO A 282 2.84 -20.19 10.10
C PRO A 282 3.08 -20.69 11.52
N VAL A 283 2.35 -20.16 12.51
CA VAL A 283 2.38 -20.70 13.87
C VAL A 283 1.89 -22.15 13.78
N SER A 284 2.79 -23.11 13.83
CA SER A 284 2.44 -24.51 13.96
C SER A 284 1.67 -24.66 15.27
N ARG A 285 0.43 -25.16 15.23
CA ARG A 285 -0.23 -25.68 16.43
C ARG A 285 0.79 -26.63 17.06
N ARG A 286 1.27 -26.31 18.27
CA ARG A 286 1.81 -27.38 19.12
C ARG A 286 0.61 -28.26 19.42
N LEU A 287 0.44 -29.31 18.62
CA LEU A 287 -0.31 -30.46 19.08
C LEU A 287 0.52 -30.98 20.25
N GLY A 288 0.01 -30.78 21.46
CA GLY A 288 0.57 -31.39 22.64
C GLY A 288 0.49 -32.90 22.47
N ILE A 289 1.62 -33.50 22.09
CA ILE A 289 1.86 -34.93 22.20
C ILE A 289 3.19 -35.04 22.95
N SER A 290 3.12 -34.97 24.27
CA SER A 290 3.30 -36.13 25.16
C SER A 290 3.37 -35.69 26.61
#